data_AF-A0A938F7L8-F1
#
_entry.id   AF-A0A938F7L8-F1
#
_cell.length_a   1.000
_cell.length_b   1.000
_cell.length_c   1.000
_cell.angle_alpha   90.00
_cell.angle_beta   90.00
_cell.angle_gamma   90.00
#
_symmetry.space_group_name_H-M   'P 1'
#
loop_
_entity.id
_entity.type
_entity.pdbx_description
1 polymer ?
#
loop_
_entity_poly.entity_id
_entity_poly.type
_entity_poly.pdbx_seq_one_letter_code
_entity_poly.pdbx_strand_id
1 'polypeptide(L)'
;MAAPAHPPYTPVVRAGDWIIVSGQLGMKDGALVGGGVPAQTRQAIANLTAQLASMGASLRDVSKTLCFLTDMDTFGTFNEAYAKGFGAHRPARSTIGVASLPFGGAVEIEAWAWKPAGPAVAKKKAANWSPVKKSATKKSAKKTAKKPAARKKK
;
A
#
# COMPACT_ATOMS: atom_id res chain seq x y z
N MET A 1 -0.90 -14.78 4.97
CA MET A 1 -2.20 -14.05 5.01
C MET A 1 -2.43 -13.43 3.63
N ALA A 2 -3.66 -13.44 3.11
CA ALA A 2 -3.97 -12.73 1.87
C ALA A 2 -4.18 -11.23 2.15
N ALA A 3 -3.77 -10.36 1.23
CA ALA A 3 -3.99 -8.93 1.38
C ALA A 3 -5.51 -8.61 1.33
N PRO A 4 -6.02 -7.72 2.21
CA PRO A 4 -7.42 -7.30 2.13
C PRO A 4 -7.70 -6.58 0.80
N ALA A 5 -8.92 -6.72 0.27
CA ALA A 5 -9.35 -6.10 -0.99
C ALA A 5 -9.18 -4.57 -1.00
N HIS A 6 -9.24 -3.95 0.18
CA HIS A 6 -8.95 -2.54 0.40
C HIS A 6 -8.11 -2.40 1.68
N PRO A 7 -6.76 -2.32 1.57
CA PRO A 7 -5.96 -2.02 2.74
C PRO A 7 -6.29 -0.62 3.29
N PRO A 8 -6.24 -0.40 4.61
CA PRO A 8 -6.59 0.89 5.23
C PRO A 8 -5.47 1.95 5.07
N TYR A 9 -4.81 1.98 3.92
CA TYR A 9 -3.77 2.96 3.58
C TYR A 9 -3.73 3.20 2.07
N THR A 10 -3.17 4.34 1.67
CA THR A 10 -2.93 4.70 0.27
C THR A 10 -1.49 4.36 -0.11
N PRO A 11 -1.23 3.63 -1.22
CA PRO A 11 0.13 3.26 -1.62
C PRO A 11 1.06 4.46 -1.85
N VAL A 12 0.53 5.56 -2.38
CA VAL A 12 1.25 6.82 -2.58
C VAL A 12 0.28 7.99 -2.51
N VAL A 13 0.72 9.08 -1.87
CA VAL A 13 -0.07 10.32 -1.75
C VAL A 13 0.79 11.53 -2.09
N ARG A 14 0.16 12.56 -2.63
CA ARG A 14 0.78 13.88 -2.83
C ARG A 14 0.26 14.86 -1.78
N ALA A 15 1.17 15.57 -1.13
CA ALA A 15 0.91 16.62 -0.15
C ALA A 15 1.70 17.87 -0.55
N GLY A 16 1.10 18.70 -1.41
CA GLY A 16 1.80 19.81 -2.06
C GLY A 16 2.90 19.29 -3.01
N ASP A 17 4.13 19.75 -2.79
CA ASP A 17 5.31 19.34 -3.57
C ASP A 17 5.94 18.04 -3.08
N TRP A 18 5.49 17.52 -1.93
CA TRP A 18 5.90 16.22 -1.43
C TRP A 18 5.05 15.10 -1.99
N ILE A 19 5.71 14.00 -2.37
CA ILE A 19 5.12 12.72 -2.68
C ILE A 19 5.61 11.72 -1.62
N ILE A 20 4.68 11.10 -0.93
CA ILE A 20 4.96 10.16 0.16
C ILE A 20 4.50 8.78 -0.30
N VAL A 21 5.43 7.84 -0.36
CA VAL A 21 5.17 6.46 -0.77
C VAL A 21 5.20 5.59 0.47
N SER A 22 4.10 4.88 0.71
CA SER A 22 3.99 3.89 1.79
C SER A 22 5.07 2.81 1.65
N GLY A 23 5.31 2.03 2.70
CA GLY A 23 6.29 0.95 2.66
C GLY A 23 6.06 -0.04 1.51
N GLN A 24 7.10 -0.24 0.71
CA GLN A 24 7.11 -1.17 -0.41
C GLN A 24 7.84 -2.44 -0.02
N LEU A 25 7.11 -3.54 0.02
CA LEU A 25 7.67 -4.89 0.13
C LEU A 25 8.13 -5.39 -1.25
N GLY A 26 8.94 -6.45 -1.24
CA GLY A 26 9.33 -7.21 -2.43
C GLY A 26 8.21 -8.05 -3.03
N MET A 27 7.00 -7.49 -3.17
CA MET A 27 5.81 -8.18 -3.67
C MET A 27 5.71 -8.06 -5.19
N LYS A 28 5.33 -9.15 -5.84
CA LYS A 28 4.95 -9.19 -7.25
C LYS A 28 3.76 -10.15 -7.40
N ASP A 29 2.75 -9.74 -8.15
CA ASP A 29 1.55 -10.57 -8.43
C ASP A 29 0.88 -11.12 -7.15
N GLY A 30 0.88 -10.35 -6.06
CA GLY A 30 0.24 -10.70 -4.79
C GLY A 30 1.06 -11.61 -3.86
N ALA A 31 2.32 -11.94 -4.20
CA ALA A 31 3.20 -12.75 -3.37
C ALA A 31 4.61 -12.14 -3.25
N LEU A 32 5.36 -12.53 -2.21
CA LEU A 32 6.77 -12.15 -2.09
C LEU A 32 7.59 -12.88 -3.15
N VAL A 33 8.51 -12.14 -3.78
CA VAL A 33 9.47 -12.78 -4.70
C VAL A 33 10.45 -13.67 -3.94
N GLY A 34 10.78 -14.82 -4.53
CA GLY A 34 11.85 -15.69 -4.04
C GLY A 34 13.24 -15.08 -4.25
N GLY A 35 14.24 -15.59 -3.53
CA GLY A 35 15.64 -15.12 -3.62
C GLY A 35 16.06 -14.16 -2.49
N GLY A 36 15.28 -14.10 -1.41
CA GLY A 36 15.63 -13.41 -0.17
C GLY A 36 15.82 -11.90 -0.31
N VAL A 37 16.61 -11.32 0.60
CA VAL A 37 16.89 -9.88 0.70
C VAL A 37 17.27 -9.23 -0.65
N PRO A 38 18.21 -9.76 -1.46
CA PRO A 38 18.57 -9.10 -2.71
C PRO A 38 17.40 -9.03 -3.70
N ALA A 39 16.65 -10.12 -3.87
CA ALA A 39 15.52 -10.14 -4.80
C ALA A 39 14.36 -9.27 -4.32
N GLN A 40 14.03 -9.35 -3.03
CA GLN A 40 12.97 -8.54 -2.44
C GLN A 40 13.31 -7.05 -2.44
N THR A 41 14.58 -6.67 -2.21
CA THR A 41 15.03 -5.27 -2.31
C THR A 41 14.84 -4.72 -3.72
N ARG A 42 15.24 -5.48 -4.75
CA ARG A 42 15.05 -5.08 -6.15
C ARG A 42 13.57 -4.91 -6.49
N GLN A 43 12.72 -5.84 -6.05
CA GLN A 43 11.29 -5.76 -6.30
C GLN A 43 10.64 -4.60 -5.52
N ALA A 44 11.04 -4.35 -4.28
CA ALA A 44 10.58 -3.21 -3.48
C ALA A 44 10.91 -1.87 -4.17
N ILE A 45 12.12 -1.73 -4.72
CA ILE A 45 12.52 -0.53 -5.47
C ILE A 45 11.74 -0.42 -6.79
N ALA A 46 11.45 -1.53 -7.48
CA ALA A 46 10.61 -1.52 -8.66
C ALA A 46 9.17 -1.06 -8.34
N ASN A 47 8.61 -1.55 -7.24
CA ASN A 47 7.29 -1.14 -6.76
C ASN A 47 7.28 0.35 -6.38
N LEU A 48 8.28 0.81 -5.63
CA LEU A 48 8.49 2.22 -5.31
C LEU A 48 8.54 3.08 -6.59
N THR A 49 9.29 2.64 -7.60
CA THR A 49 9.41 3.34 -8.88
C THR A 49 8.07 3.47 -9.58
N ALA A 50 7.26 2.40 -9.58
CA ALA A 50 5.92 2.42 -10.16
C ALA A 50 4.98 3.39 -9.43
N GLN A 51 5.03 3.42 -8.09
CA GLN A 51 4.26 4.38 -7.29
C GLN A 51 4.65 5.83 -7.59
N LEU A 52 5.94 6.13 -7.64
CA LEU A 52 6.43 7.47 -8.00
C LEU A 52 6.00 7.85 -9.42
N ALA A 53 6.10 6.93 -10.38
CA ALA A 53 5.70 7.17 -11.77
C ALA A 53 4.21 7.50 -11.88
N SER A 54 3.34 6.87 -11.08
CA SER A 54 1.91 7.20 -11.02
C SER A 54 1.62 8.65 -10.60
N MET A 55 2.57 9.30 -9.93
CA MET A 55 2.52 10.71 -9.49
C MET A 55 3.39 11.63 -10.37
N GLY A 56 3.85 11.13 -11.51
CA GLY A 56 4.73 11.85 -12.43
C GLY A 56 6.13 12.09 -11.89
N ALA A 57 6.59 11.31 -10.91
CA ALA A 57 7.92 11.38 -10.31
C ALA A 57 8.77 10.14 -10.64
N SER A 58 10.02 10.17 -10.21
CA SER A 58 11.03 9.14 -10.45
C SER A 58 11.88 8.93 -9.21
N LEU A 59 12.74 7.90 -9.21
CA LEU A 59 13.68 7.67 -8.11
C LEU A 59 14.63 8.87 -7.87
N ARG A 60 14.90 9.71 -8.88
CA ARG A 60 15.74 10.91 -8.75
C ARG A 60 15.10 11.99 -7.88
N ASP A 61 13.77 11.98 -7.77
CA ASP A 61 13.02 12.92 -6.96
C ASP A 61 13.00 12.49 -5.47
N VAL A 62 13.46 11.28 -5.14
CA VAL A 62 13.46 10.75 -3.76
C VAL A 62 14.50 11.48 -2.91
N SER A 63 14.06 12.16 -1.86
CA SER A 63 14.94 12.87 -0.92
C SER A 63 15.35 11.99 0.26
N LYS A 64 14.43 11.13 0.75
CA LYS A 64 14.63 10.29 1.94
C LYS A 64 14.00 8.92 1.75
N THR A 65 14.69 7.88 2.22
CA THR A 65 14.11 6.55 2.43
C THR A 65 14.20 6.12 3.89
N LEU A 66 13.21 5.36 4.35
CA LEU A 66 13.25 4.61 5.60
C LEU A 66 13.15 3.13 5.24
N CYS A 67 14.16 2.36 5.64
CA CYS A 67 14.28 0.95 5.27
C CYS A 67 14.22 0.07 6.51
N PHE A 68 13.48 -1.02 6.41
CA PHE A 68 13.27 -1.97 7.48
C PHE A 68 13.83 -3.33 7.04
N LEU A 69 14.65 -3.95 7.87
CA LEU A 69 15.20 -5.29 7.67
C LEU A 69 14.78 -6.20 8.82
N THR A 70 14.37 -7.42 8.53
CA THR A 70 14.08 -8.41 9.60
C THR A 70 15.35 -9.06 10.15
N ASP A 71 16.46 -8.96 9.42
CA ASP A 71 17.75 -9.51 9.80
C ASP A 71 18.86 -8.50 9.43
N MET A 72 19.53 -7.96 10.45
CA MET A 72 20.59 -6.97 10.28
C MET A 72 21.90 -7.55 9.76
N ASP A 73 22.11 -8.87 9.85
CA ASP A 73 23.29 -9.52 9.27
C ASP A 73 23.25 -9.45 7.73
N THR A 74 22.07 -9.23 7.15
CA THR A 74 21.88 -9.06 5.70
C THR A 74 22.13 -7.63 5.20
N PHE A 75 22.50 -6.69 6.06
CA PHE A 75 22.61 -5.27 5.72
C PHE A 75 23.57 -4.97 4.55
N GLY A 76 24.69 -5.70 4.45
CA GLY A 76 25.62 -5.59 3.33
C GLY A 76 24.97 -5.97 1.99
N THR A 77 24.33 -7.13 1.94
CA THR A 77 23.60 -7.63 0.76
C THR A 77 22.44 -6.72 0.37
N PHE A 78 21.71 -6.18 1.36
CA PHE A 78 20.69 -5.15 1.14
C PHE A 78 21.31 -3.90 0.48
N ASN A 79 22.44 -3.40 1.00
CA ASN A 79 23.09 -2.20 0.49
C ASN A 79 23.52 -2.33 -0.97
N GLU A 80 24.03 -3.48 -1.38
CA GLU A 80 24.39 -3.73 -2.77
C GLU A 80 23.17 -3.67 -3.70
N ALA A 81 22.08 -4.36 -3.32
CA ALA A 81 20.85 -4.37 -4.11
C ALA A 81 20.20 -2.98 -4.14
N TYR A 82 20.22 -2.27 -3.02
CA TYR A 82 19.72 -0.91 -2.88
C TYR A 82 20.50 0.06 -3.77
N ALA A 83 21.84 0.04 -3.70
CA ALA A 83 22.69 0.91 -4.50
C ALA A 83 22.52 0.66 -6.00
N LYS A 84 22.39 -0.62 -6.42
CA LYS A 84 22.07 -0.98 -7.80
C LYS A 84 20.70 -0.43 -8.23
N GLY A 85 19.67 -0.57 -7.38
CA GLY A 85 18.32 -0.09 -7.67
C GLY A 85 18.20 1.43 -7.80
N PHE A 86 18.92 2.20 -6.97
CA PHE A 86 18.95 3.67 -7.05
C PHE A 86 19.97 4.21 -8.07
N GLY A 87 20.78 3.35 -8.69
CA GLY A 87 21.81 3.76 -9.65
C GLY A 87 22.84 4.70 -9.04
N ALA A 88 22.99 5.91 -9.59
CA ALA A 88 23.86 6.95 -9.04
C ALA A 88 23.18 7.83 -7.96
N HIS A 89 21.86 7.73 -7.80
CA HIS A 89 21.13 8.57 -6.84
C HIS A 89 21.36 8.09 -5.41
N ARG A 90 21.51 9.02 -4.46
CA ARG A 90 21.77 8.69 -3.04
C ARG A 90 20.87 9.55 -2.14
N PRO A 91 19.61 9.14 -1.92
CA PRO A 91 18.75 9.79 -0.95
C PRO A 91 19.35 9.71 0.46
N ALA A 92 18.98 10.65 1.33
CA ALA A 92 19.15 10.45 2.76
C ALA A 92 18.47 9.13 3.17
N ARG A 93 19.03 8.39 4.11
CA ARG A 93 18.52 7.07 4.47
C ARG A 93 18.68 6.78 5.95
N SER A 94 17.66 6.13 6.51
CA SER A 94 17.75 5.44 7.80
C SER A 94 17.42 3.97 7.56
N THR A 95 18.13 3.06 8.21
CA THR A 95 17.85 1.62 8.15
C THR A 95 17.80 1.07 9.56
N ILE A 96 16.75 0.32 9.88
CA ILE A 96 16.55 -0.25 11.20
C ILE A 96 16.20 -1.75 11.11
N GLY A 97 16.63 -2.50 12.12
CA GLY A 97 16.18 -3.87 12.33
C GLY A 97 14.78 -3.89 12.95
N VAL A 98 13.91 -4.77 12.46
CA VAL A 98 12.55 -4.98 12.99
C VAL A 98 12.29 -6.46 13.26
N ALA A 99 11.39 -6.75 14.18
CA ALA A 99 11.08 -8.14 14.55
C ALA A 99 10.41 -8.94 13.41
N SER A 100 9.56 -8.29 12.62
CA SER A 100 8.90 -8.91 11.47
C SER A 100 8.31 -7.84 10.53
N LEU A 101 8.02 -8.26 9.30
CA LEU A 101 7.32 -7.46 8.29
C LEU A 101 6.07 -8.20 7.79
N PRO A 102 5.08 -7.50 7.21
CA PRO A 102 3.90 -8.14 6.65
C PRO A 102 4.27 -9.21 5.62
N PHE A 103 3.45 -10.26 5.55
CA PHE A 103 3.64 -11.42 4.65
C PHE A 103 4.95 -12.21 4.85
N GLY A 104 5.73 -11.91 5.89
CA GLY A 104 7.05 -12.52 6.09
C GLY A 104 8.12 -11.91 5.18
N GLY A 105 7.96 -10.65 4.78
CA GLY A 105 8.97 -9.93 4.02
C GLY A 105 10.29 -9.82 4.77
N ALA A 106 11.39 -9.78 4.04
CA ALA A 106 12.73 -9.57 4.59
C ALA A 106 13.14 -8.08 4.54
N VAL A 107 12.56 -7.33 3.61
CA VAL A 107 12.84 -5.90 3.37
C VAL A 107 11.55 -5.14 3.07
N GLU A 108 11.41 -3.97 3.68
CA GLU A 108 10.40 -2.96 3.33
C GLU A 108 11.06 -1.58 3.16
N ILE A 109 10.66 -0.82 2.13
CA ILE A 109 11.22 0.50 1.81
C ILE A 109 10.11 1.54 1.70
N GLU A 110 10.10 2.51 2.61
CA GLU A 110 9.30 3.74 2.51
C GLU A 110 10.14 4.84 1.86
N ALA A 111 9.49 5.77 1.15
CA ALA A 111 10.17 6.90 0.53
C ALA A 111 9.38 8.21 0.56
N TRP A 112 10.14 9.29 0.71
CA TRP A 112 9.67 10.67 0.53
C TRP A 112 10.39 11.27 -0.65
N ALA A 113 9.63 11.74 -1.63
CA ALA A 113 10.12 12.41 -2.81
C ALA A 113 9.63 13.86 -2.86
N TRP A 114 10.49 14.75 -3.33
CA TRP A 114 10.16 16.15 -3.51
C TRP A 114 10.13 16.45 -5.01
N LYS A 115 8.97 16.87 -5.50
CA LYS A 115 8.79 17.28 -6.89
C LYS A 115 7.71 18.36 -6.96
N PRO A 116 8.11 19.62 -7.24
CA PRO A 116 7.18 20.71 -7.42
C PRO A 116 6.06 20.31 -8.37
N ALA A 117 4.82 20.51 -7.93
CA ALA A 117 3.74 20.53 -8.90
C ALA A 117 4.04 21.73 -9.82
N GLY A 118 4.31 21.49 -11.10
CA GLY A 118 4.46 22.58 -12.07
C GLY A 118 3.25 23.54 -12.00
N PRO A 119 3.34 24.76 -12.57
CA PRO A 119 2.26 25.73 -12.50
C PRO A 119 0.95 25.03 -12.87
N ALA A 120 0.03 25.00 -11.91
CA ALA A 120 -1.17 24.19 -12.01
C ALA A 120 -1.90 24.55 -13.30
N VAL A 121 -1.92 23.64 -14.28
CA VAL A 121 -2.96 23.69 -15.31
C VAL A 121 -4.26 23.50 -14.53
N ALA A 122 -5.01 24.58 -14.43
CA ALA A 122 -6.22 24.66 -13.64
C ALA A 122 -7.13 23.45 -13.91
N LYS A 123 -7.49 22.74 -12.83
CA LYS A 123 -8.66 21.88 -12.67
C LYS A 123 -8.75 20.63 -13.57
N LYS A 124 -8.57 19.46 -12.96
CA LYS A 124 -9.61 18.42 -13.05
C LYS A 124 -10.35 18.39 -11.73
N LYS A 125 -11.67 18.65 -11.78
CA LYS A 125 -12.58 18.59 -10.64
C LYS A 125 -12.30 17.31 -9.84
N ALA A 126 -12.24 17.44 -8.51
CA ALA A 126 -12.29 16.30 -7.61
C ALA A 126 -13.41 15.36 -8.07
N ALA A 127 -13.05 14.14 -8.47
CA ALA A 127 -14.02 13.11 -8.74
C ALA A 127 -14.83 12.90 -7.45
N ASN A 128 -16.15 13.07 -7.55
CA ASN A 128 -17.07 12.93 -6.44
C ASN A 128 -16.84 11.60 -5.72
N TRP A 129 -16.17 11.67 -4.56
CA TRP A 129 -16.30 10.65 -3.54
C TRP A 129 -17.74 10.71 -3.02
N SER A 130 -18.55 9.70 -3.34
CA SER A 130 -19.86 9.53 -2.73
C SER A 130 -19.70 8.68 -1.47
N PRO A 131 -20.19 9.12 -0.29
CA PRO A 131 -20.23 8.23 0.85
C PRO A 131 -21.21 7.09 0.54
N VAL A 132 -20.78 5.86 0.82
CA VAL A 132 -21.60 4.65 0.73
C VAL A 132 -22.94 4.90 1.43
N LYS A 133 -24.05 4.81 0.68
CA LYS A 133 -25.39 4.85 1.27
C LYS A 133 -25.53 3.67 2.22
N LYS A 134 -25.77 3.95 3.51
CA LYS A 134 -26.17 2.91 4.48
C LYS A 134 -27.40 2.20 3.93
N SER A 135 -27.30 0.90 3.67
CA SER A 135 -28.44 0.08 3.26
C SER A 135 -29.42 0.00 4.42
N ALA A 136 -30.61 0.60 4.23
CA ALA A 136 -31.73 0.37 5.12
C ALA A 136 -32.22 -1.06 4.91
N THR A 137 -31.97 -1.93 5.90
CA THR A 137 -32.59 -3.25 5.99
C THR A 137 -34.11 -3.10 6.01
N LYS A 138 -34.78 -3.49 4.91
CA LYS A 138 -36.24 -3.69 4.89
C LYS A 138 -36.59 -4.84 5.84
N LYS A 139 -37.17 -4.52 7.00
CA LYS A 139 -37.92 -5.47 7.83
C LYS A 139 -39.12 -5.97 7.01
N SER A 140 -39.05 -7.21 6.53
CA SER A 140 -40.20 -7.91 5.94
C SER A 140 -41.18 -8.27 7.06
N ALA A 141 -42.34 -7.64 7.06
CA ALA A 141 -43.45 -7.98 7.94
C ALA A 141 -44.08 -9.31 7.47
N LYS A 142 -43.81 -10.39 8.20
CA LYS A 142 -44.41 -11.70 8.00
C LYS A 142 -45.89 -11.64 8.40
N LYS A 143 -46.79 -11.53 7.41
CA LYS A 143 -48.24 -11.76 7.58
C LYS A 143 -48.48 -13.23 7.94
N THR A 144 -48.72 -13.52 9.22
CA THR A 144 -49.26 -14.83 9.64
C THR A 144 -50.77 -14.84 9.42
N ALA A 145 -51.21 -15.67 8.48
CA ALA A 145 -52.60 -15.98 8.24
C ALA A 145 -53.22 -16.70 9.44
N LYS A 146 -54.36 -16.19 9.90
CA LYS A 146 -55.24 -16.79 10.92
C LYS A 146 -55.80 -18.12 10.37
N LYS A 147 -55.52 -19.24 11.03
CA LYS A 147 -56.21 -20.53 10.82
C LYS A 147 -57.43 -20.57 11.76
N PRO A 148 -58.64 -20.92 11.29
CA PRO A 148 -59.83 -20.93 12.13
C PRO A 148 -59.82 -22.12 13.10
N ALA A 149 -60.42 -21.88 14.27
CA ALA A 149 -60.56 -22.82 15.38
C ALA A 149 -61.50 -23.97 15.01
N ALA A 150 -61.02 -25.21 15.18
CA ALA A 150 -61.86 -26.40 15.22
C ALA A 150 -62.31 -26.64 16.67
N ARG A 151 -63.64 -26.71 16.81
CA ARG A 151 -64.40 -26.89 18.05
C ARG A 151 -64.39 -28.37 18.47
N LYS A 152 -63.96 -28.65 19.71
CA LYS A 152 -64.16 -29.96 20.37
C LYS A 152 -65.65 -30.25 20.54
N LYS A 153 -66.08 -31.49 20.25
CA LYS A 153 -67.17 -32.17 20.97
C LYS A 153 -66.98 -33.68 20.95
N LYS A 154 -66.89 -34.21 22.18
CA LYS A 154 -67.12 -35.58 22.68
C LYS A 154 -66.27 -36.71 22.12
#